data_AF-A0A958JY56-F1
#
_entry.id   AF-A0A958JY56-F1
#
_cell.length_a   1.000
_cell.length_b   1.000
_cell.length_c   1.000
_cell.angle_alpha   90.00
_cell.angle_beta   90.00
_cell.angle_gamma   90.00
#
_symmetry.space_group_name_H-M   'P 1'
#
loop_
_entity.id
_entity.type
_entity.pdbx_description
1 polymer ?
#
loop_
_entity_poly.entity_id
_entity_poly.type
_entity_poly.pdbx_seq_one_letter_code
_entity_poly.pdbx_strand_id
1 'polypeptide(L)'
;ISCPFEIIVPDGEVDCLGVAGGDAEYDRCGVCEGDGMSCIDCEDFDVENILFSMDGVADEQANIIKQLTKRYKKAAKGTSKEQLAKNYRLKTNLRADELFTQNWTFTWSTPTIVTQCAASEFCVEVNNVASIEQYNVNSDELLQLAKKTKRKIKKVAKVTKKVRALVTRAKELNAESVALSGTVPTTQSICS
;
A
#
# COMPACT_ATOMS: atom_id res chain seq x y z
N ILE A 1 -51.66 26.25 -51.63
CA ILE A 1 -50.55 25.26 -51.61
C ILE A 1 -50.73 24.45 -50.34
N SER A 2 -51.27 23.24 -50.46
CA SER A 2 -51.43 22.32 -49.34
C SER A 2 -51.07 20.94 -49.86
N CYS A 3 -50.00 20.38 -49.31
CA CYS A 3 -49.72 18.95 -49.34
C CYS A 3 -49.69 18.53 -47.88
N PRO A 4 -50.63 17.71 -47.39
CA PRO A 4 -50.46 17.03 -46.13
C PRO A 4 -49.65 15.77 -46.46
N PHE A 5 -48.32 15.87 -46.41
CA PHE A 5 -47.49 14.67 -46.42
C PHE A 5 -47.46 14.13 -45.00
N GLU A 6 -48.38 13.21 -44.70
CA GLU A 6 -48.30 12.37 -43.51
C GLU A 6 -47.11 11.42 -43.74
N ILE A 7 -45.99 11.69 -43.06
CA ILE A 7 -44.86 10.77 -43.01
C ILE A 7 -45.31 9.57 -42.17
N ILE A 8 -45.73 8.49 -42.84
CA ILE A 8 -45.86 7.18 -42.22
C ILE A 8 -44.43 6.67 -41.99
N VAL A 9 -43.89 6.86 -40.79
CA VAL A 9 -42.68 6.15 -40.38
C VAL A 9 -43.09 4.69 -40.18
N PRO A 10 -42.50 3.71 -40.89
CA PRO A 10 -42.76 2.30 -40.61
C PRO A 10 -42.38 2.03 -39.15
N ASP A 11 -43.04 1.05 -38.52
CA ASP A 11 -42.84 0.60 -37.14
C ASP A 11 -41.46 -0.07 -36.95
N GLY A 12 -40.40 0.61 -37.40
CA GLY A 12 -39.03 0.34 -37.06
C GLY A 12 -38.80 0.92 -35.68
N GLU A 13 -38.40 0.05 -34.77
CA GLU A 13 -38.02 0.41 -33.41
C GLU A 13 -37.14 1.66 -33.45
N VAL A 14 -37.62 2.72 -32.81
CA VAL A 14 -36.87 3.95 -32.68
C VAL A 14 -35.82 3.69 -31.62
N ASP A 15 -34.56 3.95 -31.94
CA ASP A 15 -33.47 3.76 -30.99
C ASP A 15 -33.55 4.77 -29.83
N CYS A 16 -32.71 4.62 -28.81
CA CYS A 16 -32.81 5.48 -27.63
C CYS A 16 -32.48 6.96 -27.91
N LEU A 17 -31.91 7.31 -29.09
CA LEU A 17 -31.64 8.67 -29.55
C LEU A 17 -32.80 9.27 -30.37
N GLY A 18 -33.86 8.50 -30.62
CA GLY A 18 -34.99 8.96 -31.44
C GLY A 18 -34.81 8.71 -32.93
N VAL A 19 -33.84 7.89 -33.35
CA VAL A 19 -33.55 7.57 -34.75
C VAL A 19 -34.29 6.28 -35.14
N ALA A 20 -35.17 6.37 -36.14
CA ALA A 20 -35.89 5.21 -36.66
C ALA A 20 -34.92 4.21 -37.32
N GLY A 21 -34.88 2.97 -36.81
CA GLY A 21 -33.95 1.94 -37.29
C GLY A 21 -32.49 2.22 -36.97
N GLY A 22 -32.20 3.04 -35.95
CA GLY A 22 -30.87 3.19 -35.39
C GLY A 22 -30.51 2.05 -34.43
N ASP A 23 -29.24 1.99 -34.02
CA ASP A 23 -28.69 0.92 -33.18
C ASP A 23 -28.38 1.39 -31.74
N ALA A 24 -28.79 2.61 -31.36
CA ALA A 24 -28.49 3.16 -30.04
C ALA A 24 -29.31 2.46 -28.93
N GLU A 25 -28.61 1.93 -27.92
CA GLU A 25 -29.19 1.24 -26.78
C GLU A 25 -28.98 2.01 -25.46
N TYR A 26 -29.91 1.82 -24.52
CA TYR A 26 -29.71 2.29 -23.15
C TYR A 26 -28.66 1.45 -22.44
N ASP A 27 -27.78 2.11 -21.69
CA ASP A 27 -26.86 1.44 -20.78
C ASP A 27 -27.59 0.92 -19.53
N ARG A 28 -26.86 0.23 -18.64
CA ARG A 28 -27.41 -0.29 -17.37
C ARG A 28 -27.95 0.80 -16.41
N CYS A 29 -27.57 2.05 -16.64
CA CYS A 29 -28.00 3.20 -15.86
C CYS A 29 -29.23 3.89 -16.48
N GLY A 30 -29.74 3.38 -17.61
CA GLY A 30 -30.84 3.99 -18.34
C GLY A 30 -30.43 5.23 -19.14
N VAL A 31 -29.14 5.41 -19.43
CA VAL A 31 -28.60 6.48 -20.27
C VAL A 31 -28.36 5.94 -21.67
N CYS A 32 -28.90 6.63 -22.67
CA CYS A 32 -28.72 6.26 -24.07
C CYS A 32 -27.26 6.41 -24.50
N GLU A 33 -26.67 5.36 -25.09
CA GLU A 33 -25.23 5.25 -25.38
C GLU A 33 -24.31 5.60 -24.19
N GLY A 34 -24.80 5.39 -22.97
CA GLY A 34 -24.02 5.62 -21.76
C GLY A 34 -22.92 4.57 -21.57
N ASP A 35 -21.92 4.91 -20.76
CA ASP A 35 -20.80 4.03 -20.41
C ASP A 35 -21.11 3.09 -19.23
N GLY A 36 -22.33 3.14 -18.68
CA GLY A 36 -22.74 2.38 -17.51
C GLY A 36 -22.17 2.90 -16.18
N MET A 37 -21.53 4.07 -16.15
CA MET A 37 -20.93 4.62 -14.92
C MET A 37 -21.76 5.73 -14.28
N SER A 38 -22.72 6.31 -15.02
CA SER A 38 -23.53 7.46 -14.57
C SER A 38 -24.40 7.20 -13.33
N CYS A 39 -24.73 5.94 -13.04
CA CYS A 39 -25.50 5.51 -11.88
C CYS A 39 -24.63 4.97 -10.73
N ILE A 40 -23.30 5.00 -10.86
CA ILE A 40 -22.36 4.55 -9.84
C ILE A 40 -21.71 5.80 -9.22
N ASP A 41 -21.91 5.97 -7.92
CA ASP A 41 -21.31 7.05 -7.15
C ASP A 41 -19.96 6.59 -6.58
N CYS A 42 -18.85 7.15 -7.07
CA CYS A 42 -17.50 6.79 -6.68
C CYS A 42 -16.66 8.01 -6.30
N GLU A 43 -15.78 7.84 -5.31
CA GLU A 43 -14.76 8.80 -4.91
C GLU A 43 -13.36 8.20 -5.13
N ASP A 44 -12.45 9.01 -5.68
CA ASP A 44 -11.06 8.64 -5.88
C ASP A 44 -10.15 9.20 -4.78
N PHE A 45 -9.33 8.32 -4.21
CA PHE A 45 -8.34 8.65 -3.19
C PHE A 45 -6.94 8.51 -3.77
N ASP A 46 -6.23 9.63 -3.90
CA ASP A 46 -4.81 9.63 -4.26
C ASP A 46 -3.94 9.33 -3.02
N VAL A 47 -3.27 8.18 -3.06
CA VAL A 47 -2.39 7.70 -2.00
C VAL A 47 -0.91 7.73 -2.38
N GLU A 48 -0.52 8.31 -3.53
CA GLU A 48 0.86 8.28 -4.03
C GLU A 48 1.87 8.78 -2.98
N ASN A 49 1.61 9.94 -2.36
CA ASN A 49 2.48 10.54 -1.35
C ASN A 49 2.58 9.69 -0.08
N ILE A 50 1.50 8.99 0.28
CA ILE A 50 1.46 8.08 1.42
C ILE A 50 2.34 6.86 1.11
N LEU A 51 2.17 6.25 -0.07
CA LEU A 51 2.97 5.10 -0.52
C LEU A 51 4.47 5.44 -0.56
N PHE A 52 4.83 6.60 -1.13
CA PHE A 52 6.22 7.06 -1.14
C PHE A 52 6.80 7.19 0.27
N SER A 53 6.04 7.76 1.20
CA SER A 53 6.45 7.88 2.61
C SER A 53 6.57 6.51 3.29
N MET A 54 5.68 5.57 3.00
CA MET A 54 5.71 4.21 3.53
C MET A 54 6.95 3.44 3.10
N ASP A 55 7.39 3.59 1.84
CA ASP A 55 8.64 3.01 1.34
C ASP A 55 9.85 3.61 2.05
N GLY A 56 9.92 4.96 2.11
CA GLY A 56 11.01 5.67 2.77
C GLY A 56 11.19 5.29 4.24
N VAL A 57 10.08 5.17 4.98
CA VAL A 57 10.08 4.72 6.39
C VAL A 57 10.58 3.28 6.52
N ALA A 58 10.15 2.36 5.65
CA ALA A 58 10.58 0.97 5.67
C ALA A 58 12.09 0.83 5.38
N ASP A 59 12.63 1.58 4.41
CA ASP A 59 14.06 1.59 4.12
C ASP A 59 14.87 2.14 5.32
N GLU A 60 14.41 3.23 5.94
CA GLU A 60 15.10 3.81 7.10
C GLU A 60 15.16 2.80 8.26
N GLN A 61 14.08 2.06 8.52
CA GLN A 61 14.06 1.00 9.52
C GLN A 61 15.11 -0.09 9.25
N ALA A 62 15.18 -0.61 8.02
CA ALA A 62 16.18 -1.61 7.64
C ALA A 62 17.62 -1.07 7.74
N ASN A 63 17.83 0.19 7.36
CA ASN A 63 19.11 0.87 7.48
C ASN A 63 19.56 1.04 8.93
N ILE A 64 18.64 1.29 9.88
CA ILE A 64 18.96 1.30 11.31
C ILE A 64 19.48 -0.07 11.77
N ILE A 65 18.92 -1.17 11.27
CA ILE A 65 19.41 -2.52 11.60
C ILE A 65 20.84 -2.72 11.12
N LYS A 66 21.12 -2.39 9.85
CA LYS A 66 22.49 -2.45 9.28
C LYS A 66 23.48 -1.62 10.12
N GLN A 67 23.05 -0.45 10.59
CA GLN A 67 23.84 0.43 11.45
C GLN A 67 24.07 -0.16 12.87
N LEU A 68 23.08 -0.82 13.46
CA LEU A 68 23.18 -1.44 14.78
C LEU A 68 24.03 -2.71 14.74
N THR A 69 23.84 -3.58 13.74
CA THR A 69 24.62 -4.82 13.59
C THR A 69 26.09 -4.54 13.30
N LYS A 70 26.41 -3.51 12.52
CA LYS A 70 27.79 -3.01 12.32
C LYS A 70 28.44 -2.61 13.65
N ARG A 71 27.71 -1.90 14.51
CA ARG A 71 28.19 -1.50 15.84
C ARG A 71 28.36 -2.68 16.79
N TYR A 72 27.46 -3.67 16.74
CA TYR A 72 27.61 -4.91 17.49
C TYR A 72 28.86 -5.70 17.06
N LYS A 73 29.09 -5.87 15.75
CA LYS A 73 30.32 -6.49 15.23
C LYS A 73 31.57 -5.77 15.74
N LYS A 74 31.60 -4.43 15.70
CA LYS A 74 32.73 -3.64 16.19
C LYS A 74 32.94 -3.82 17.70
N ALA A 75 31.86 -3.82 18.48
CA ALA A 75 31.92 -3.98 19.94
C ALA A 75 32.37 -5.38 20.39
N ALA A 76 32.15 -6.41 19.57
CA ALA A 76 32.55 -7.79 19.88
C ALA A 76 33.94 -8.17 19.35
N LYS A 77 34.62 -7.29 18.61
CA LYS A 77 35.94 -7.57 18.02
C LYS A 77 36.97 -7.86 19.12
N GLY A 78 37.74 -8.93 18.97
CA GLY A 78 38.75 -9.37 19.95
C GLY A 78 38.17 -10.04 21.19
N THR A 79 36.86 -10.24 21.27
CA THR A 79 36.21 -11.01 22.33
C THR A 79 35.87 -12.42 21.85
N SER A 80 35.58 -13.33 22.78
CA SER A 80 35.06 -14.68 22.47
C SER A 80 33.76 -14.67 21.65
N LYS A 81 33.07 -13.52 21.55
CA LYS A 81 31.82 -13.35 20.81
C LYS A 81 32.02 -12.79 19.40
N GLU A 82 33.25 -12.61 18.92
CA GLU A 82 33.51 -12.02 17.60
C GLU A 82 32.82 -12.79 16.46
N GLN A 83 33.01 -14.11 16.41
CA GLN A 83 32.44 -14.93 15.33
C GLN A 83 30.90 -14.96 15.41
N LEU A 84 30.35 -15.04 16.63
CA LEU A 84 28.91 -14.93 16.85
C LEU A 84 28.36 -13.59 16.34
N ALA A 85 29.08 -12.49 16.54
CA ALA A 85 28.66 -11.17 16.08
C ALA A 85 28.73 -11.03 14.56
N LYS A 86 29.71 -11.66 13.90
CA LYS A 86 29.78 -11.75 12.42
C LYS A 86 28.56 -12.49 11.86
N ASN A 87 28.28 -13.67 12.39
CA ASN A 87 27.13 -14.49 11.96
C ASN A 87 25.79 -13.81 12.23
N TYR A 88 25.65 -13.19 13.40
CA TYR A 88 24.46 -12.41 13.74
C TYR A 88 24.25 -11.24 12.78
N ARG A 89 25.31 -10.48 12.47
CA ARG A 89 25.20 -9.37 11.51
C ARG A 89 24.72 -9.84 10.15
N LEU A 90 25.26 -10.95 9.63
CA LEU A 90 24.82 -11.49 8.34
C LEU A 90 23.34 -11.85 8.37
N LYS A 91 22.92 -12.71 9.31
CA LYS A 91 21.54 -13.18 9.43
C LYS A 91 20.54 -12.05 9.68
N THR A 92 20.88 -11.12 10.57
CA THR A 92 19.98 -10.01 10.92
C THR A 92 19.91 -8.95 9.83
N ASN A 93 20.96 -8.75 9.04
CA ASN A 93 20.88 -7.90 7.85
C ASN A 93 19.97 -8.55 6.80
N LEU A 94 20.15 -9.84 6.51
CA LEU A 94 19.31 -10.56 5.55
C LEU A 94 17.83 -10.50 5.94
N ARG A 95 17.51 -10.71 7.23
CA ARG A 95 16.13 -10.59 7.70
C ARG A 95 15.59 -9.16 7.57
N ALA A 96 16.41 -8.15 7.82
CA ALA A 96 15.98 -6.75 7.63
C ALA A 96 15.73 -6.41 6.16
N ASP A 97 16.57 -6.93 5.25
CA ASP A 97 16.38 -6.77 3.81
C ASP A 97 15.12 -7.51 3.33
N GLU A 98 14.85 -8.72 3.83
CA GLU A 98 13.63 -9.48 3.53
C GLU A 98 12.36 -8.73 3.98
N LEU A 99 12.33 -8.23 5.23
CA LEU A 99 11.20 -7.46 5.77
C LEU A 99 10.98 -6.16 4.99
N PHE A 100 12.06 -5.48 4.60
CA PHE A 100 11.99 -4.32 3.73
C PHE A 100 11.40 -4.66 2.37
N THR A 101 11.88 -5.72 1.70
CA THR A 101 11.35 -6.14 0.40
C THR A 101 9.87 -6.50 0.49
N GLN A 102 9.42 -7.18 1.54
CA GLN A 102 7.99 -7.46 1.74
C GLN A 102 7.16 -6.18 1.85
N ASN A 103 7.64 -5.19 2.62
CA ASN A 103 6.97 -3.90 2.73
C ASN A 103 7.00 -3.12 1.42
N TRP A 104 8.13 -3.10 0.72
CA TRP A 104 8.29 -2.49 -0.60
C TRP A 104 7.31 -3.10 -1.60
N THR A 105 7.20 -4.44 -1.63
CA THR A 105 6.25 -5.13 -2.51
C THR A 105 4.82 -4.72 -2.22
N PHE A 106 4.41 -4.65 -0.95
CA PHE A 106 3.08 -4.17 -0.60
C PHE A 106 2.85 -2.73 -1.09
N THR A 107 3.77 -1.80 -0.76
CA THR A 107 3.68 -0.40 -1.14
C THR A 107 3.49 -0.23 -2.65
N TRP A 108 4.29 -0.91 -3.47
CA TRP A 108 4.29 -0.75 -4.93
C TRP A 108 3.37 -1.73 -5.67
N SER A 109 2.67 -2.61 -4.94
CA SER A 109 1.53 -3.38 -5.45
C SER A 109 0.19 -2.69 -5.19
N THR A 110 0.17 -1.66 -4.35
CA THR A 110 -1.03 -0.86 -4.05
C THR A 110 -1.20 0.19 -5.15
N PRO A 111 -2.39 0.33 -5.75
CA PRO A 111 -2.63 1.36 -6.76
C PRO A 111 -2.53 2.76 -6.13
N THR A 112 -2.04 3.73 -6.90
CA THR A 112 -1.89 5.11 -6.44
C THR A 112 -3.23 5.85 -6.35
N ILE A 113 -4.20 5.46 -7.18
CA ILE A 113 -5.58 5.93 -7.11
C ILE A 113 -6.42 4.76 -6.61
N VAL A 114 -7.05 4.95 -5.46
CA VAL A 114 -7.97 3.99 -4.88
C VAL A 114 -9.37 4.54 -5.04
N THR A 115 -10.17 3.90 -5.89
CA THR A 115 -11.58 4.25 -6.07
C THR A 115 -12.43 3.53 -5.03
N GLN A 116 -13.33 4.24 -4.35
CA GLN A 116 -14.35 3.67 -3.48
C GLN A 116 -15.73 4.12 -3.94
N CYS A 117 -16.62 3.17 -4.16
CA CYS A 117 -17.96 3.45 -4.66
C CYS A 117 -19.01 3.11 -3.61
N ALA A 118 -20.14 3.83 -3.64
CA ALA A 118 -21.33 3.42 -2.92
C ALA A 118 -21.75 2.01 -3.35
N ALA A 119 -22.34 1.24 -2.42
CA ALA A 119 -22.74 -0.14 -2.68
C ALA A 119 -23.64 -0.21 -3.92
N SER A 120 -23.08 -0.74 -5.00
CA SER A 120 -23.73 -0.93 -6.28
C SER A 120 -23.59 -2.40 -6.64
N GLU A 121 -24.64 -2.98 -7.24
CA GLU A 121 -24.61 -4.37 -7.72
C GLU A 121 -23.58 -4.61 -8.83
N PHE A 122 -23.01 -3.55 -9.37
CA PHE A 122 -22.02 -3.54 -10.44
C PHE A 122 -20.58 -3.45 -9.95
N CYS A 123 -20.35 -3.38 -8.63
CA CYS A 123 -19.03 -3.22 -8.04
C CYS A 123 -18.65 -4.40 -7.14
N VAL A 124 -17.40 -4.84 -7.23
CA VAL A 124 -16.79 -5.79 -6.29
C VAL A 124 -15.79 -5.06 -5.39
N GLU A 125 -15.78 -5.42 -4.10
CA GLU A 125 -14.81 -4.87 -3.15
C GLU A 125 -13.58 -5.76 -3.03
N VAL A 126 -12.41 -5.16 -3.19
CA VAL A 126 -11.11 -5.76 -2.88
C VAL A 126 -10.65 -5.25 -1.52
N ASN A 127 -10.31 -6.18 -0.61
CA ASN A 127 -9.90 -5.86 0.75
C ASN A 127 -8.37 -5.96 0.92
N ASN A 128 -7.76 -4.87 1.41
CA ASN A 128 -6.31 -4.73 1.61
C ASN A 128 -5.87 -4.88 3.08
N VAL A 129 -6.77 -5.21 4.00
CA VAL A 129 -6.51 -5.29 5.45
C VAL A 129 -5.37 -6.24 5.77
N ALA A 130 -5.34 -7.42 5.15
CA ALA A 130 -4.28 -8.41 5.41
C ALA A 130 -2.89 -7.87 5.01
N SER A 131 -2.82 -7.13 3.90
CA SER A 131 -1.58 -6.54 3.40
C SER A 131 -1.09 -5.39 4.29
N ILE A 132 -2.02 -4.53 4.77
CA ILE A 132 -1.74 -3.46 5.74
C ILE A 132 -1.26 -4.05 7.07
N GLU A 133 -1.91 -5.11 7.56
CA GLU A 133 -1.52 -5.80 8.79
C GLU A 133 -0.12 -6.39 8.64
N GLN A 134 0.17 -7.06 7.53
CA GLN A 134 1.50 -7.63 7.27
C GLN A 134 2.59 -6.55 7.21
N TYR A 135 2.32 -5.39 6.60
CA TYR A 135 3.24 -4.25 6.58
C TYR A 135 3.59 -3.78 8.01
N ASN A 136 2.59 -3.70 8.88
CA ASN A 136 2.75 -3.31 10.28
C ASN A 136 3.49 -4.37 11.10
N VAL A 137 3.21 -5.65 10.87
CA VAL A 137 3.93 -6.77 11.50
C VAL A 137 5.42 -6.73 11.13
N ASN A 138 5.74 -6.51 9.86
CA ASN A 138 7.12 -6.39 9.39
C ASN A 138 7.85 -5.21 10.03
N SER A 139 7.15 -4.07 10.16
CA SER A 139 7.64 -2.87 10.84
C SER A 139 7.93 -3.11 12.33
N ASP A 140 7.06 -3.82 13.05
CA ASP A 140 7.35 -4.20 14.45
C ASP A 140 8.53 -5.16 14.53
N GLU A 141 8.64 -6.14 13.63
CA GLU A 141 9.78 -7.05 13.65
C GLU A 141 11.12 -6.32 13.46
N LEU A 142 11.19 -5.34 12.56
CA LEU A 142 12.34 -4.45 12.43
C LEU A 142 12.64 -3.73 13.76
N LEU A 143 11.63 -3.18 14.44
CA LEU A 143 11.80 -2.59 15.77
C LEU A 143 12.31 -3.61 16.81
N GLN A 144 11.80 -4.85 16.80
CA GLN A 144 12.26 -5.90 17.70
C GLN A 144 13.71 -6.31 17.42
N LEU A 145 14.13 -6.38 16.16
CA LEU A 145 15.53 -6.60 15.77
C LEU A 145 16.43 -5.47 16.29
N ALA A 146 15.99 -4.21 16.24
CA ALA A 146 16.73 -3.07 16.78
C ALA A 146 16.91 -3.20 18.31
N LYS A 147 15.81 -3.47 19.03
CA LYS A 147 15.81 -3.69 20.50
C LYS A 147 16.72 -4.87 20.88
N LYS A 148 16.63 -6.00 20.16
CA LYS A 148 17.43 -7.21 20.36
C LYS A 148 18.91 -6.95 20.13
N THR A 149 19.26 -6.20 19.09
CA THR A 149 20.64 -5.84 18.78
C THR A 149 21.25 -4.94 19.86
N LYS A 150 20.50 -3.96 20.38
CA LYS A 150 20.92 -3.16 21.55
C LYS A 150 21.18 -4.03 22.79
N ARG A 151 20.32 -5.02 23.07
CA ARG A 151 20.53 -5.98 24.18
C ARG A 151 21.81 -6.79 23.98
N LYS A 152 22.11 -7.24 22.76
CA LYS A 152 23.36 -7.94 22.42
C LYS A 152 24.59 -7.07 22.58
N ILE A 153 24.53 -5.80 22.16
CA ILE A 153 25.61 -4.82 22.39
C ILE A 153 25.87 -4.66 23.89
N LYS A 154 24.82 -4.49 24.72
CA LYS A 154 24.95 -4.37 26.17
C LYS A 154 25.70 -5.53 26.84
N LYS A 155 25.63 -6.74 26.25
CA LYS A 155 26.33 -7.95 26.75
C LYS A 155 27.82 -8.02 26.39
N VAL A 156 28.33 -7.10 25.57
CA VAL A 156 29.73 -7.11 25.11
C VAL A 156 30.43 -5.76 25.31
N ALA A 157 29.68 -4.66 25.39
CA ALA A 157 30.22 -3.33 25.60
C ALA A 157 29.17 -2.38 26.21
N LYS A 158 29.64 -1.22 26.69
CA LYS A 158 28.77 -0.12 27.13
C LYS A 158 27.94 0.41 25.95
N VAL A 159 26.64 0.59 26.16
CA VAL A 159 25.73 1.12 25.13
C VAL A 159 25.98 2.62 24.92
N THR A 160 26.39 3.01 23.71
CA THR A 160 26.71 4.40 23.38
C THR A 160 25.47 5.27 23.18
N LYS A 161 25.63 6.61 23.21
CA LYS A 161 24.54 7.56 22.88
C LYS A 161 23.97 7.31 21.49
N LYS A 162 24.83 7.01 20.51
CA LYS A 162 24.40 6.70 19.13
C LYS A 162 23.57 5.42 19.04
N VAL A 163 23.90 4.36 19.79
CA VAL A 163 23.06 3.13 19.83
C VAL A 163 21.71 3.41 20.47
N ARG A 164 21.65 4.26 21.50
CA ARG A 164 20.37 4.68 22.10
C ARG A 164 19.53 5.46 21.10
N ALA A 165 20.12 6.46 20.43
CA ALA A 165 19.45 7.28 19.42
C ALA A 165 18.89 6.44 18.26
N LEU A 166 19.65 5.46 17.76
CA LEU A 166 19.17 4.56 16.70
C LEU A 166 17.93 3.74 17.13
N VAL A 167 17.91 3.24 18.36
CA VAL A 167 16.73 2.51 18.86
C VAL A 167 15.55 3.45 19.15
N THR A 168 15.81 4.71 19.50
CA THR A 168 14.75 5.71 19.61
C THR A 168 14.14 6.00 18.24
N ARG A 169 14.95 6.30 17.22
CA ARG A 169 14.47 6.52 15.85
C ARG A 169 13.72 5.30 15.28
N ALA A 170 14.18 4.08 15.58
CA ALA A 170 13.45 2.87 15.18
C ALA A 170 12.04 2.80 15.77
N LYS A 171 11.81 3.33 16.98
CA LYS A 171 10.46 3.38 17.58
C LYS A 171 9.60 4.45 16.92
N GLU A 172 10.18 5.61 16.65
CA GLU A 172 9.51 6.71 15.96
C GLU A 172 9.05 6.26 14.57
N LEU A 173 9.94 5.64 13.79
CA LEU A 173 9.63 5.09 12.47
C LEU A 173 8.56 3.99 12.51
N ASN A 174 8.55 3.16 13.55
CA ASN A 174 7.49 2.14 13.68
C ASN A 174 6.12 2.77 13.98
N ALA A 175 6.07 3.84 14.79
CA ALA A 175 4.84 4.59 14.99
C ALA A 175 4.40 5.34 13.70
N GLU A 176 5.36 5.92 12.99
CA GLU A 176 5.16 6.60 11.70
C GLU A 176 4.61 5.62 10.63
N SER A 177 5.18 4.41 10.57
CA SER A 177 4.73 3.32 9.70
C SER A 177 3.28 2.93 9.96
N VAL A 178 2.85 2.81 11.23
CA VAL A 178 1.45 2.52 11.59
C VAL A 178 0.52 3.69 11.26
N ALA A 179 0.98 4.93 11.45
CA ALA A 179 0.20 6.11 11.11
C ALA A 179 -0.05 6.22 9.60
N LEU A 180 0.99 6.02 8.78
CA LEU A 180 0.90 6.05 7.32
C LEU A 180 0.04 4.91 6.79
N SER A 181 0.28 3.67 7.24
CA SER A 181 -0.50 2.52 6.78
C SER A 181 -1.99 2.62 7.13
N GLY A 182 -2.33 3.30 8.23
CA GLY A 182 -3.71 3.59 8.61
C GLY A 182 -4.42 4.64 7.74
N THR A 183 -3.68 5.38 6.90
CA THR A 183 -4.28 6.32 5.92
C THR A 183 -4.56 5.68 4.56
N VAL A 184 -4.01 4.48 4.31
CA VAL A 184 -4.31 3.73 3.09
C VAL A 184 -5.72 3.14 3.20
N PRO A 185 -6.61 3.37 2.22
CA PRO A 185 -7.95 2.79 2.26
C PRO A 185 -7.90 1.26 2.32
N THR A 186 -8.69 0.68 3.22
CA THR A 186 -8.75 -0.76 3.45
C THR A 186 -9.51 -1.52 2.36
N THR A 187 -10.34 -0.81 1.59
CA THR A 187 -11.12 -1.37 0.50
C THR A 187 -10.98 -0.54 -0.76
N GLN A 188 -11.05 -1.21 -1.90
CA GLN A 188 -11.14 -0.62 -3.23
C GLN A 188 -12.33 -1.22 -3.96
N SER A 189 -13.08 -0.39 -4.67
CA SER A 189 -14.18 -0.81 -5.54
C SER A 189 -13.67 -0.99 -6.96
N ILE A 190 -13.96 -2.15 -7.56
CA ILE A 190 -13.77 -2.42 -8.98
C ILE A 190 -15.15 -2.60 -9.57
N CYS A 191 -15.57 -1.65 -10.40
CA CYS A 191 -16.89 -1.67 -11.03
C CYS A 191 -16.75 -2.05 -12.50
N SER A 192 -17.66 -2.88 -12.98
CA SER A 192 -17.75 -3.31 -14.38
C SER A 192 -19.18 -3.25 -14.82
#